data_AF-A0A3C1REM0-F1
#
_entry.id   AF-A0A3C1REM0-F1
#
_cell.length_a   1.000
_cell.length_b   1.000
_cell.length_c   1.000
_cell.angle_alpha   90.00
_cell.angle_beta   90.00
_cell.angle_gamma   90.00
#
_symmetry.space_group_name_H-M   'P 1'
#
loop_
_entity.id
_entity.type
_entity.pdbx_description
1 polymer ?
#
loop_
_entity_poly.entity_id
_entity_poly.type
_entity_poly.pdbx_seq_one_letter_code
_entity_poly.pdbx_strand_id
1 'polypeptide(L)'
;MSHKKKFQEKANALFEKYPEANKIFISENGQCFFEEKAAKDYHELRGFESEPEVFFREGFEDEDDSDVQAALHNSELARKVLEGIIEDVAAVCDLDRDYEPANADTDETVTAVISLREKYAEKDRLLTEANAGLEELSNVAAENENLKQQLEAANQQLEALNKTTIPKNRKDASQTDRTKA
;
A
#
# COMPACT_ATOMS: atom_id res chain seq x y z
N MET A 1 59.15 -56.10 -5.59
CA MET A 1 58.02 -55.24 -5.95
C MET A 1 56.90 -55.53 -4.96
N SER A 2 56.52 -54.56 -4.13
CA SER A 2 55.45 -54.74 -3.14
C SER A 2 54.14 -55.15 -3.84
N HIS A 3 53.37 -56.10 -3.27
CA HIS A 3 52.10 -56.59 -3.83
C HIS A 3 51.14 -55.44 -4.19
N LYS A 4 51.13 -54.39 -3.37
CA LYS A 4 50.34 -53.17 -3.56
C LYS A 4 50.61 -52.45 -4.90
N LYS A 5 51.87 -52.41 -5.38
CA LYS A 5 52.19 -51.75 -6.65
C LYS A 5 51.61 -52.50 -7.85
N LYS A 6 51.59 -53.84 -7.78
CA LYS A 6 50.98 -54.69 -8.82
C LYS A 6 49.46 -54.56 -8.85
N PHE A 7 48.83 -54.43 -7.67
CA PHE A 7 47.39 -54.23 -7.57
C PHE A 7 46.97 -52.84 -8.05
N GLN A 8 47.76 -51.79 -7.77
CA GLN A 8 47.53 -50.46 -8.33
C GLN A 8 47.58 -50.45 -9.86
N GLU A 9 48.59 -51.07 -10.47
CA GLU A 9 48.70 -51.18 -11.93
C GLU A 9 47.48 -51.91 -12.53
N LYS A 10 46.99 -52.94 -11.84
CA LYS A 10 45.79 -53.69 -12.24
C LYS A 10 44.51 -52.87 -12.09
N ALA A 11 44.37 -52.11 -11.00
CA ALA A 11 43.24 -51.21 -10.78
C ALA A 11 43.20 -50.10 -11.84
N ASN A 12 44.33 -49.46 -12.13
CA ASN A 12 44.44 -48.44 -13.17
C ASN A 12 44.04 -48.98 -14.56
N ALA A 13 44.51 -50.18 -14.92
CA ALA A 13 44.12 -50.83 -16.17
C ALA A 13 42.62 -51.17 -16.25
N LEU A 14 41.97 -51.40 -15.09
CA LEU A 14 40.53 -51.61 -15.03
C LEU A 14 39.76 -50.28 -15.10
N PHE A 15 40.25 -49.21 -14.47
CA PHE A 15 39.67 -47.87 -14.62
C PHE A 15 39.72 -47.35 -16.06
N GLU A 16 40.78 -47.64 -16.80
CA GLU A 16 40.86 -47.31 -18.24
C GLU A 16 39.83 -48.08 -19.07
N LYS A 17 39.54 -49.33 -18.72
CA LYS A 17 38.57 -50.19 -19.44
C LYS A 17 37.12 -49.93 -19.05
N TYR A 18 36.89 -49.50 -17.81
CA TYR A 18 35.58 -49.26 -17.22
C TYR A 18 35.55 -47.84 -16.65
N PRO A 19 35.39 -46.82 -17.51
CA PRO A 19 35.49 -45.41 -17.11
C PRO A 19 34.36 -44.95 -16.17
N GLU A 20 33.29 -45.73 -16.05
CA GLU A 20 32.16 -45.48 -15.14
C GLU A 20 32.44 -45.97 -13.71
N ALA A 21 33.48 -46.80 -13.51
CA ALA A 21 33.83 -47.32 -12.19
C ALA A 21 34.80 -46.37 -11.49
N ASN A 22 34.44 -45.91 -10.28
CA ASN A 22 35.30 -45.02 -9.47
C ASN A 22 35.98 -45.75 -8.31
N LYS A 23 35.53 -46.97 -7.98
CA LYS A 23 36.01 -47.80 -6.87
C LYS A 23 36.20 -49.24 -7.36
N ILE A 24 37.33 -49.86 -7.03
CA ILE A 24 37.66 -51.26 -7.34
C ILE A 24 38.22 -51.92 -6.09
N PHE A 25 37.76 -53.14 -5.82
CA PHE A 25 38.22 -53.97 -4.73
C PHE A 25 39.07 -55.11 -5.28
N ILE A 26 40.26 -55.33 -4.71
CA ILE A 26 41.17 -56.39 -5.13
C ILE A 26 41.43 -57.31 -3.94
N SER A 27 41.11 -58.59 -4.10
CA SER A 27 41.32 -59.59 -3.06
C SER A 27 42.80 -59.95 -2.87
N GLU A 28 43.10 -60.67 -1.78
CA GLU A 28 44.47 -61.08 -1.45
C GLU A 28 45.15 -61.90 -2.57
N ASN A 29 44.39 -62.73 -3.27
CA ASN A 29 44.86 -63.50 -4.43
C ASN A 29 44.81 -62.73 -5.77
N GLY A 30 44.42 -61.45 -5.74
CA GLY A 30 44.39 -60.55 -6.88
C GLY A 30 43.14 -60.63 -7.75
N GLN A 31 42.04 -61.26 -7.31
CA GLN A 31 40.75 -61.19 -8.00
C GLN A 31 40.16 -59.77 -7.84
N CYS A 32 39.59 -59.21 -8.91
CA CYS A 32 39.08 -57.84 -8.90
C CYS A 32 37.55 -57.83 -8.91
N PHE A 33 36.96 -56.89 -8.18
CA PHE A 33 35.53 -56.70 -8.02
C PHE A 33 35.19 -55.21 -8.11
N PHE A 34 34.02 -54.89 -8.66
CA PHE A 34 33.48 -53.52 -8.67
C PHE A 34 32.52 -53.25 -7.50
N GLU A 35 32.06 -54.31 -6.83
CA GLU A 35 31.14 -54.23 -5.69
C GLU A 35 31.83 -54.71 -4.41
N GLU A 36 31.67 -53.94 -3.33
CA GLU A 36 32.27 -54.23 -2.03
C GLU A 36 31.77 -55.56 -1.44
N LYS A 37 30.45 -55.78 -1.52
CA LYS A 37 29.81 -56.98 -1.00
C LYS A 37 30.34 -58.24 -1.70
N ALA A 38 30.48 -58.20 -3.03
CA ALA A 38 31.02 -59.32 -3.78
C ALA A 38 32.48 -59.64 -3.40
N ALA A 39 33.28 -58.61 -3.11
CA ALA A 39 34.66 -58.77 -2.65
C ALA A 39 34.73 -59.38 -1.23
N LYS A 40 33.89 -58.91 -0.31
CA LYS A 40 33.80 -59.43 1.07
C LYS A 40 33.29 -60.86 1.10
N ASP A 41 32.19 -61.15 0.39
CA ASP A 41 31.64 -62.51 0.28
C ASP A 41 32.68 -63.49 -0.30
N TYR A 42 33.51 -63.03 -1.25
CA TYR A 42 34.60 -63.82 -1.80
C TYR A 42 35.72 -64.09 -0.79
N HIS A 43 36.08 -63.09 0.02
CA HIS A 43 37.05 -63.25 1.10
C HIS A 43 36.58 -64.24 2.16
N GLU A 44 35.32 -64.12 2.59
CA GLU A 44 34.70 -65.05 3.54
C GLU A 44 34.67 -66.49 2.99
N LEU A 45 34.28 -66.66 1.73
CA LEU A 45 34.27 -67.97 1.07
C LEU A 45 35.67 -68.60 0.94
N ARG A 46 36.70 -67.77 0.78
CA ARG A 46 38.09 -68.21 0.64
C ARG A 46 38.84 -68.32 1.95
N GLY A 47 38.27 -67.83 3.05
CA GLY A 47 38.90 -67.82 4.37
C GLY A 47 40.13 -66.91 4.43
N PHE A 48 40.12 -65.80 3.69
CA PHE A 48 41.18 -64.80 3.80
C PHE A 48 41.04 -64.03 5.11
N GLU A 49 42.15 -63.82 5.83
CA GLU A 49 42.16 -63.08 7.10
C GLU A 49 42.22 -61.55 6.88
N SER A 50 42.64 -61.11 5.70
CA SER A 50 42.70 -59.70 5.32
C SER A 50 41.40 -59.23 4.69
N GLU A 51 41.12 -57.92 4.75
CA GLU A 51 40.05 -57.31 3.96
C GLU A 51 40.52 -57.06 2.52
N PRO A 52 39.60 -57.01 1.52
CA PRO A 52 39.95 -56.64 0.16
C PRO A 52 40.60 -55.25 0.09
N GLU A 53 41.68 -55.10 -0.66
CA GLU A 53 42.31 -53.79 -0.88
C GLU A 53 41.42 -52.91 -1.76
N VAL A 54 41.18 -51.67 -1.33
CA VAL A 54 40.34 -50.70 -2.05
C VAL A 54 41.22 -49.75 -2.85
N PHE A 55 40.88 -49.57 -4.13
CA PHE A 55 41.53 -48.63 -5.03
C PHE A 55 40.49 -47.69 -5.61
N PHE A 56 40.85 -46.41 -5.69
CA PHE A 56 40.02 -45.37 -6.28
C PHE A 56 40.65 -44.85 -7.57
N ARG A 57 39.78 -44.34 -8.45
CA ARG A 57 40.22 -43.56 -9.59
C ARG A 57 40.84 -42.24 -9.10
N GLU A 58 41.84 -41.73 -9.83
CA GLU A 58 42.46 -40.45 -9.52
C GLU A 58 41.40 -39.34 -9.42
N GLY A 59 41.34 -38.66 -8.27
CA GLY A 59 40.35 -37.62 -7.96
C GLY A 59 39.08 -38.09 -7.25
N PHE A 60 38.96 -39.38 -6.92
CA PHE A 60 37.85 -39.94 -6.13
C PHE A 60 38.38 -40.54 -4.82
N GLU A 61 37.62 -40.38 -3.74
CA GLU A 61 37.86 -40.99 -2.43
C GLU A 61 36.56 -41.67 -1.93
N ASP A 62 36.60 -42.32 -0.76
CA ASP A 62 35.41 -42.96 -0.20
C ASP A 62 34.41 -41.89 0.23
N GLU A 63 33.36 -41.66 -0.57
CA GLU A 63 32.32 -40.66 -0.32
C GLU A 63 31.33 -41.08 0.79
N ASP A 64 31.83 -41.61 1.91
CA ASP A 64 31.11 -41.61 3.19
C ASP A 64 31.59 -40.44 4.04
N ASP A 65 31.53 -39.24 3.45
CA ASP A 65 31.92 -38.00 4.11
C ASP A 65 30.80 -37.63 5.09
N SER A 66 30.88 -38.19 6.30
CA SER A 66 29.92 -37.99 7.39
C SER A 66 29.60 -36.51 7.64
N ASP A 67 30.57 -35.65 7.33
CA ASP A 67 30.46 -34.21 7.44
C ASP A 67 29.48 -33.62 6.41
N VAL A 68 29.44 -34.17 5.19
CA VAL A 68 28.50 -33.77 4.14
C VAL A 68 27.08 -34.22 4.49
N GLN A 69 26.92 -35.43 5.03
CA GLN A 69 25.60 -35.92 5.49
C GLN A 69 25.08 -35.10 6.68
N ALA A 70 25.96 -34.75 7.63
CA ALA A 70 25.62 -33.88 8.75
C ALA A 70 25.26 -32.46 8.27
N ALA A 71 26.01 -31.91 7.31
CA ALA A 71 25.73 -30.60 6.71
C ALA A 71 24.39 -30.59 5.96
N LEU A 72 24.08 -31.66 5.21
CA LEU A 72 22.80 -31.82 4.52
C LEU A 72 21.65 -31.88 5.51
N HIS A 73 21.76 -32.70 6.55
CA HIS A 73 20.73 -32.81 7.59
C HIS A 73 20.47 -31.47 8.31
N ASN A 74 21.54 -30.75 8.68
CA ASN A 74 21.43 -29.43 9.30
C ASN A 74 20.79 -28.41 8.35
N SER A 75 21.10 -28.49 7.06
CA SER A 75 20.52 -27.61 6.04
C SER A 75 19.02 -27.90 5.83
N GLU A 76 18.61 -29.16 5.85
CA GLU A 76 17.20 -29.56 5.77
C GLU A 76 16.40 -29.10 6.99
N LEU A 77 16.97 -29.22 8.19
CA LEU A 77 16.37 -28.69 9.42
C LEU A 77 16.19 -27.17 9.34
N ALA A 78 17.23 -26.43 8.91
CA ALA A 78 17.15 -24.98 8.75
C ALA A 78 16.09 -24.57 7.71
N ARG A 79 16.01 -25.29 6.58
CA ARG A 79 15.00 -25.07 5.55
C ARG A 79 13.59 -25.21 6.10
N LYS A 80 13.33 -26.27 6.88
CA LYS A 80 12.02 -26.53 7.47
C LYS A 80 11.59 -25.43 8.44
N VAL A 81 12.53 -24.91 9.23
CA VAL A 81 12.26 -23.77 10.13
C VAL A 81 11.92 -22.52 9.33
N LEU A 82 12.66 -22.24 8.26
CA LEU A 82 12.40 -21.10 7.38
C LEU A 82 11.06 -21.19 6.66
N GLU A 83 10.66 -22.39 6.20
CA GLU A 83 9.34 -22.63 5.60
C GLU A 83 8.20 -22.26 6.57
N GLY A 84 8.29 -22.68 7.83
CA GLY A 84 7.31 -22.30 8.86
C GLY A 84 7.25 -20.79 9.12
N ILE A 85 8.41 -20.11 9.19
CA ILE A 85 8.46 -18.65 9.35
C ILE A 85 7.82 -17.94 8.15
N ILE A 86 8.04 -18.45 6.93
CA ILE A 86 7.43 -17.88 5.72
C ILE A 86 5.91 -18.03 5.75
N GLU A 87 5.40 -19.17 6.20
CA GLU A 87 3.95 -19.39 6.38
C GLU A 87 3.35 -18.43 7.42
N ASP A 88 4.02 -18.26 8.55
CA ASP A 88 3.60 -17.30 9.60
C ASP A 88 3.58 -15.86 9.07
N VAL A 89 4.61 -15.46 8.32
CA VAL A 89 4.68 -14.13 7.69
C VAL A 89 3.59 -13.98 6.63
N ALA A 90 3.35 -15.00 5.80
CA ALA A 90 2.32 -14.97 4.78
C ALA A 90 0.92 -14.81 5.41
N ALA A 91 0.64 -15.50 6.52
CA ALA A 91 -0.62 -15.37 7.25
C ALA A 91 -0.86 -13.94 7.78
N VAL A 92 0.20 -13.25 8.23
CA VAL A 92 0.10 -11.84 8.66
C VAL A 92 0.06 -10.88 7.46
N CYS A 93 0.73 -11.18 6.35
CA CYS A 93 0.70 -10.34 5.16
C CYS A 93 -0.61 -10.46 4.36
N ASP A 94 -1.38 -11.54 4.51
CA ASP A 94 -2.68 -11.73 3.85
C ASP A 94 -3.83 -10.95 4.55
N LEU A 95 -3.52 -10.00 5.44
CA LEU A 95 -4.50 -9.12 6.12
C LEU A 95 -5.37 -8.29 5.15
N ASP A 96 -4.92 -8.11 3.90
CA ASP A 96 -5.68 -7.40 2.86
C ASP A 96 -6.79 -8.26 2.24
N ARG A 97 -6.80 -9.58 2.44
CA ARG A 97 -7.78 -10.47 1.82
C ARG A 97 -9.18 -10.35 2.43
N ASP A 98 -9.23 -10.01 3.72
CA ASP A 98 -10.47 -9.85 4.49
C ASP A 98 -10.75 -8.37 4.84
N TYR A 99 -10.00 -7.42 4.25
CA TYR A 99 -10.28 -6.00 4.44
C TYR A 99 -11.53 -5.61 3.63
N GLU A 100 -12.68 -5.55 4.30
CA GLU A 100 -13.85 -4.85 3.78
C GLU A 100 -13.75 -3.35 4.11
N PRO A 101 -13.76 -2.45 3.11
CA PRO A 101 -13.78 -1.02 3.36
C PRO A 101 -15.01 -0.64 4.20
N ALA A 102 -14.79 0.15 5.25
CA ALA A 102 -15.88 0.72 6.04
C ALA A 102 -16.88 1.45 5.13
N ASN A 103 -18.14 1.05 5.21
CA ASN A 103 -19.24 1.64 4.45
C ASN A 103 -20.33 2.11 5.42
N ALA A 104 -21.35 2.81 4.91
CA ALA A 104 -22.40 3.38 5.77
C ALA A 104 -23.20 2.31 6.54
N ASP A 105 -23.22 1.06 6.07
CA ASP A 105 -23.92 -0.05 6.72
C ASP A 105 -23.06 -0.75 7.80
N THR A 106 -21.73 -0.63 7.71
CA THR A 106 -20.79 -1.30 8.62
C THR A 106 -20.12 -0.37 9.64
N ASP A 107 -20.15 0.95 9.42
CA ASP A 107 -19.44 1.93 10.26
C ASP A 107 -20.28 3.18 10.57
N GLU A 108 -20.62 3.34 11.85
CA GLU A 108 -21.35 4.50 12.37
C GLU A 108 -20.62 5.83 12.14
N THR A 109 -19.28 5.83 12.09
CA THR A 109 -18.51 7.04 11.80
C THR A 109 -18.64 7.49 10.35
N VAL A 110 -18.73 6.56 9.39
CA VAL A 110 -19.00 6.89 7.99
C VAL A 110 -20.38 7.54 7.86
N THR A 111 -21.39 6.99 8.55
CA THR A 111 -22.74 7.55 8.59
C THR A 111 -22.79 8.93 9.24
N ALA A 112 -22.03 9.14 10.32
CA ALA A 112 -21.90 10.44 10.97
C ALA A 112 -21.25 11.49 10.05
N VAL A 113 -20.21 11.11 9.29
CA VAL A 113 -19.53 12.00 8.34
C VAL A 113 -20.45 12.39 7.18
N ILE A 114 -21.21 11.44 6.62
CA ILE A 114 -22.19 11.72 5.56
C ILE A 114 -23.24 12.72 6.08
N SER A 115 -23.84 12.42 7.24
CA SER A 115 -24.85 13.29 7.87
C SER A 115 -24.31 14.70 8.15
N LEU A 116 -23.04 14.81 8.54
CA LEU A 116 -22.40 16.09 8.81
C LEU A 116 -22.19 16.89 7.51
N ARG A 117 -21.76 16.24 6.42
CA ARG A 117 -21.60 16.87 5.11
C ARG A 117 -22.93 17.42 4.58
N GLU A 118 -24.01 16.65 4.71
CA GLU A 118 -25.34 17.10 4.31
C GLU A 118 -25.80 18.32 5.10
N LYS A 119 -25.57 18.34 6.42
CA LYS A 119 -25.87 19.51 7.27
C LYS A 119 -25.07 20.75 6.86
N TYR A 120 -23.80 20.60 6.52
CA TYR A 120 -22.99 21.72 6.04
C TYR A 120 -23.46 22.24 4.68
N ALA A 121 -23.80 21.34 3.75
CA ALA A 121 -24.33 21.73 2.44
C ALA A 121 -25.63 22.53 2.56
N GLU A 122 -26.55 22.10 3.43
CA GLU A 122 -27.79 22.83 3.69
C GLU A 122 -27.53 24.20 4.34
N LYS A 123 -26.59 24.26 5.28
CA LYS A 123 -26.23 25.52 5.94
C LYS A 123 -25.63 26.52 4.97
N ASP A 124 -24.76 26.08 4.06
CA ASP A 124 -24.16 26.93 3.03
C ASP A 124 -25.23 27.46 2.05
N ARG A 125 -26.20 26.63 1.71
CA ARG A 125 -27.35 27.05 0.90
C ARG A 125 -28.17 28.14 1.61
N LEU A 126 -28.53 27.92 2.88
CA LEU A 126 -29.28 28.91 3.67
C LEU A 126 -28.51 30.22 3.85
N LEU A 127 -27.18 30.16 4.03
CA LEU A 127 -26.33 31.36 4.09
C LEU A 127 -26.34 32.12 2.76
N THR A 128 -26.31 31.41 1.64
CA THR A 128 -26.37 32.01 0.31
C THR A 128 -27.71 32.71 0.09
N GLU A 129 -28.82 32.06 0.43
CA GLU A 129 -30.18 32.62 0.34
C GLU A 129 -30.34 33.86 1.25
N ALA A 130 -29.82 33.78 2.49
CA ALA A 130 -29.88 34.91 3.43
C ALA A 130 -29.05 36.12 2.95
N ASN A 131 -27.87 35.88 2.37
CA ASN A 131 -27.04 36.94 1.82
C ASN A 131 -27.71 37.63 0.62
N ALA A 132 -28.37 36.88 -0.26
CA ALA A 132 -29.14 37.46 -1.35
C ALA A 132 -30.29 38.35 -0.83
N GLY A 133 -31.04 37.89 0.18
CA GLY A 133 -32.10 38.70 0.80
C GLY A 133 -31.57 39.96 1.49
N LEU A 134 -30.37 39.91 2.08
CA LEU A 134 -29.69 41.07 2.66
C LEU A 134 -29.34 42.12 1.61
N GLU A 135 -28.88 41.68 0.43
CA GLU A 135 -28.57 42.57 -0.69
C GLU A 135 -29.83 43.26 -1.23
N GLU A 136 -30.93 42.52 -1.40
CA GLU A 136 -32.23 43.08 -1.78
C GLU A 136 -32.71 44.13 -0.76
N LEU A 137 -32.66 43.81 0.53
CA LEU A 137 -33.01 44.73 1.61
C LEU A 137 -32.13 45.99 1.59
N SER A 138 -30.83 45.84 1.33
CA SER A 138 -29.92 46.98 1.23
C SER A 138 -30.26 47.89 0.05
N ASN A 139 -30.65 47.32 -1.09
CA ASN A 139 -31.06 48.08 -2.26
C ASN A 139 -32.36 48.85 -1.98
N VAL A 140 -33.35 48.20 -1.36
CA VAL A 140 -34.61 48.85 -0.95
C VAL A 140 -34.37 49.95 0.08
N ALA A 141 -33.43 49.77 1.01
CA ALA A 141 -33.06 50.81 1.98
C ALA A 141 -32.46 52.04 1.28
N ALA A 142 -31.59 51.85 0.29
CA ALA A 142 -31.03 52.93 -0.51
C ALA A 142 -32.11 53.67 -1.33
N GLU A 143 -33.05 52.93 -1.92
CA GLU A 143 -34.16 53.51 -2.67
C GLU A 143 -35.09 54.35 -1.77
N ASN A 144 -35.41 53.85 -0.57
CA ASN A 144 -36.21 54.59 0.41
C ASN A 144 -35.54 55.90 0.85
N GLU A 145 -34.22 55.89 1.07
CA GLU A 145 -33.49 57.10 1.43
C GLU A 145 -33.51 58.12 0.28
N ASN A 146 -33.36 57.66 -0.97
CA ASN A 146 -33.49 58.52 -2.15
C ASN A 146 -34.91 59.12 -2.27
N LEU A 147 -35.96 58.31 -2.12
CA LEU A 147 -37.35 58.79 -2.14
C LEU A 147 -37.63 59.82 -1.04
N LYS A 148 -37.06 59.62 0.14
CA LYS A 148 -37.16 60.57 1.26
C LYS A 148 -36.51 61.92 0.92
N GLN A 149 -35.32 61.91 0.31
CA GLN A 149 -34.66 63.14 -0.16
C GLN A 149 -35.48 63.84 -1.25
N GLN A 150 -36.08 63.09 -2.18
CA GLN A 150 -36.95 63.65 -3.22
C GLN A 150 -38.21 64.30 -2.62
N LEU A 151 -38.83 63.65 -1.63
CA LEU A 151 -39.97 64.20 -0.89
C LEU A 151 -39.62 65.50 -0.16
N GLU A 152 -38.46 65.57 0.49
CA GLU A 152 -38.00 66.78 1.17
C GLU A 152 -37.76 67.92 0.18
N ALA A 153 -37.11 67.65 -0.95
CA ALA A 153 -36.91 68.63 -2.01
C ALA A 153 -38.24 69.15 -2.61
N ALA A 154 -39.21 68.24 -2.86
CA ALA A 154 -40.53 68.61 -3.36
C ALA A 154 -41.30 69.49 -2.36
N ASN A 155 -41.22 69.19 -1.06
CA ASN A 155 -41.83 70.00 -0.01
C ASN A 155 -41.23 71.41 0.04
N GLN A 156 -39.90 71.56 -0.09
CA GLN A 156 -39.25 72.87 -0.16
C GLN A 156 -39.72 73.67 -1.39
N GLN A 157 -39.88 73.02 -2.55
CA GLN A 157 -40.42 73.66 -3.75
C GLN A 157 -41.87 74.12 -3.57
N LEU A 158 -42.72 73.32 -2.92
CA LEU A 158 -44.10 73.70 -2.60
C LEU A 158 -44.15 74.93 -1.69
N GLU A 159 -43.32 74.98 -0.64
CA GLU A 159 -43.25 76.16 0.23
C GLU A 159 -42.80 77.42 -0.54
N ALA A 160 -41.80 77.28 -1.43
CA ALA A 160 -41.32 78.37 -2.25
C ALA A 160 -42.42 78.88 -3.20
N LEU A 161 -43.13 77.97 -3.88
CA LEU A 161 -44.27 78.31 -4.73
C LEU A 161 -45.36 79.03 -3.92
N ASN A 162 -45.76 78.51 -2.77
CA ASN A 162 -46.82 79.07 -1.93
C ASN A 162 -46.48 80.49 -1.42
N LYS A 163 -45.20 80.76 -1.11
CA LYS A 163 -44.72 82.12 -0.79
C LYS A 163 -44.78 83.07 -1.98
N THR A 164 -44.70 82.55 -3.20
CA THR A 164 -44.75 83.33 -4.45
C THR A 164 -46.19 83.64 -4.88
N THR A 165 -47.16 82.80 -4.52
CA THR A 165 -48.58 82.96 -4.92
C THR A 165 -49.42 83.85 -4.01
N ILE A 166 -48.90 84.37 -2.89
CA ILE A 166 -49.62 85.37 -2.06
C ILE A 166 -49.60 86.72 -2.81
N PRO A 167 -50.71 87.18 -3.41
CA PRO A 167 -50.71 88.41 -4.16
C PRO A 167 -50.69 89.58 -3.17
N LYS A 168 -49.67 90.45 -3.25
CA LYS A 168 -49.73 91.81 -2.70
C LYS A 168 -50.74 92.65 -3.51
N ASN A 169 -52.01 92.30 -3.48
CA ASN A 169 -53.12 93.09 -4.04
C ASN A 169 -54.44 92.76 -3.32
N ARG A 170 -54.52 93.04 -2.01
CA ARG A 170 -55.78 93.50 -1.42
C ARG A 170 -55.75 95.02 -1.44
N LYS A 171 -56.33 95.63 -2.48
CA LYS A 171 -56.73 97.03 -2.40
C LYS A 171 -57.94 97.09 -1.47
N ASP A 172 -57.80 97.75 -0.33
CA ASP A 172 -58.92 98.23 0.46
C ASP A 172 -59.73 99.23 -0.37
N ALA A 173 -60.98 98.88 -0.68
CA ALA A 173 -61.91 99.72 -1.43
C ALA A 173 -62.74 100.61 -0.50
N SER A 174 -62.13 101.24 0.52
CA SER A 174 -62.88 102.07 1.50
C SER A 174 -62.39 103.51 1.66
N GLN A 175 -61.44 103.98 0.84
CA GLN A 175 -61.11 105.41 0.79
C GLN A 175 -61.67 106.06 -0.48
N THR A 176 -62.97 106.35 -0.46
CA THR A 176 -63.52 107.42 -1.30
C THR A 176 -63.37 108.75 -0.56
N ASP A 177 -62.52 109.61 -1.11
CA ASP A 177 -62.45 111.03 -0.82
C ASP A 177 -63.85 111.66 -0.76
N ARG A 178 -64.17 112.30 0.37
CA ARG A 178 -65.20 113.33 0.44
C ARG A 178 -64.54 114.66 0.78
N THR A 179 -64.07 115.33 -0.26
CA THR A 179 -63.81 116.78 -0.26
C THR A 179 -65.02 117.49 -0.87
N LYS A 180 -65.67 118.31 -0.02
CA LYS A 180 -66.50 119.52 -0.27
C LYS A 180 -67.29 119.66 -1.58
N ALA A 181 -68.62 119.79 -1.45
CA ALA A 181 -69.41 121.00 -1.74
C ALA A 181 -70.82 120.84 -1.17
#